data_AF-A0A2J4QZ06-F1
#
_entry.id   AF-A0A2J4QZ06-F1
#
_cell.length_a   1.000
_cell.length_b   1.000
_cell.length_c   1.000
_cell.angle_alpha   90.00
_cell.angle_beta   90.00
_cell.angle_gamma   90.00
#
_symmetry.space_group_name_H-M   'P 1'
#
loop_
_entity.id
_entity.type
_entity.pdbx_description
1 polymer ?
#
loop_
_entity_poly.entity_id
_entity_poly.type
_entity_poly.pdbx_seq_one_letter_code
_entity_poly.pdbx_strand_id
1 'polypeptide(L)'
;ATDSAVAVAQGRADAEFLSTPGTVALLTEKAGMFAAVGDEFEADTHIAFAVRKGDTETRALLEKGLQGLVKNGTYKQLIETWNFPDSVALF
;
A
#
# COMPACT_ATOMS: atom_id res chain seq x y z
N ALA A 1 -7.19 -8.10 10.33
CA ALA A 1 -6.09 -7.70 11.24
C ALA A 1 -4.94 -8.67 11.06
N THR A 2 -3.73 -8.15 10.89
CA THR A 2 -2.48 -8.91 10.86
C THR A 2 -2.17 -9.48 12.26
N ASP A 3 -1.32 -10.49 12.35
CA ASP A 3 -0.89 -11.04 13.64
C ASP A 3 -0.16 -9.99 14.50
N SER A 4 0.55 -9.06 13.85
CA SER A 4 1.19 -7.91 14.48
C SER A 4 0.17 -6.94 15.07
N ALA A 5 -0.90 -6.59 14.35
CA ALA A 5 -2.00 -5.77 14.89
C ALA A 5 -2.68 -6.43 16.09
N VAL A 6 -2.86 -7.76 16.04
CA VAL A 6 -3.43 -8.53 17.17
C VAL A 6 -2.49 -8.50 18.38
N ALA A 7 -1.18 -8.56 18.18
CA ALA A 7 -0.21 -8.43 19.28
C ALA A 7 -0.29 -7.05 19.95
N VAL A 8 -0.42 -5.97 19.17
CA VAL A 8 -0.61 -4.61 19.69
C VAL A 8 -1.93 -4.49 20.46
N ALA A 9 -3.03 -4.96 19.88
CA ALA A 9 -4.35 -4.93 20.50
C ALA A 9 -4.43 -5.67 21.85
N GLN A 10 -3.62 -6.71 22.03
CA GLN A 10 -3.56 -7.52 23.25
C GLN A 10 -2.51 -7.04 24.25
N GLY A 11 -1.78 -5.95 23.95
CA GLY A 11 -0.68 -5.46 24.80
C GLY A 11 0.53 -6.39 24.83
N ARG A 12 0.69 -7.26 23.83
CA ARG A 12 1.89 -8.11 23.64
C ARG A 12 3.00 -7.40 22.86
N ALA A 13 2.67 -6.28 22.21
CA ALA A 13 3.58 -5.36 21.55
C ALA A 13 3.08 -3.93 21.77
N ASP A 14 3.99 -2.95 21.81
CA ASP A 14 3.61 -1.54 21.98
C ASP A 14 3.16 -0.88 20.67
N ALA A 15 3.74 -1.32 19.55
CA ALA A 15 3.45 -0.83 18.20
C ALA A 15 3.76 -1.90 17.15
N GLU A 16 3.21 -1.72 15.94
CA GLU A 16 3.66 -2.43 14.73
C GLU A 16 4.14 -1.42 13.69
N PHE A 17 5.08 -1.83 12.85
CA PHE A 17 5.46 -1.07 11.67
C PHE A 17 4.74 -1.67 10.45
N LEU A 18 4.06 -0.81 9.70
CA LEU A 18 3.19 -1.20 8.60
C LEU A 18 3.35 -0.22 7.44
N SER A 19 3.18 -0.72 6.21
CA SER A 19 3.16 0.16 5.04
C SER A 19 1.97 1.11 5.11
N THR A 20 2.10 2.32 4.57
CA THR A 20 1.04 3.33 4.55
C THR A 20 -0.30 2.80 4.01
N PRO A 21 -0.37 2.00 2.91
CA PRO A 21 -1.64 1.39 2.48
C PRO A 21 -2.21 0.40 3.49
N GLY A 22 -1.35 -0.38 4.15
CA GLY A 22 -1.76 -1.29 5.22
C GLY A 22 -2.32 -0.54 6.43
N THR A 23 -1.72 0.59 6.78
CA THR A 23 -2.21 1.48 7.85
C THR A 23 -3.58 2.05 7.52
N VAL A 24 -3.80 2.54 6.30
CA VAL A 24 -5.13 3.02 5.85
C VAL A 24 -6.17 1.90 5.96
N ALA A 25 -5.85 0.69 5.49
CA ALA A 25 -6.75 -0.45 5.58
C ALA A 25 -7.09 -0.81 7.04
N LEU A 26 -6.07 -0.89 7.91
CA LEU A 26 -6.26 -1.22 9.32
C LEU A 26 -7.12 -0.19 10.05
N LEU A 27 -6.83 1.10 9.88
CA LEU A 27 -7.59 2.18 10.53
C LEU A 27 -9.03 2.27 10.02
N THR A 28 -9.26 1.90 8.76
CA THR A 28 -10.61 1.82 8.18
C THR A 28 -11.39 0.63 8.75
N GLU A 29 -10.81 -0.57 8.75
CA GLU A 29 -11.47 -1.80 9.22
C GLU A 29 -11.67 -1.85 10.75
N LYS A 30 -10.81 -1.15 11.49
CA LYS A 30 -10.76 -1.15 12.97
C LYS A 30 -10.77 0.28 13.52
N ALA A 31 -11.71 1.08 13.01
CA ALA A 31 -11.87 2.48 13.40
C ALA A 31 -11.90 2.65 14.92
N GLY A 32 -11.05 3.55 15.42
CA GLY A 32 -10.94 3.88 16.85
C GLY A 32 -10.16 2.87 17.71
N MET A 33 -9.70 1.75 17.15
CA MET A 33 -8.91 0.75 17.87
C MET A 33 -7.41 1.04 17.87
N PHE A 34 -6.91 1.63 16.78
CA PHE A 34 -5.50 1.96 16.59
C PHE A 34 -5.35 3.42 16.18
N ALA A 35 -4.13 3.94 16.31
CA ALA A 35 -3.73 5.24 15.80
C ALA A 35 -2.38 5.12 15.10
N ALA A 36 -2.21 5.82 13.98
CA ALA A 36 -0.88 6.04 13.41
C ALA A 36 -0.13 7.05 14.29
N VAL A 37 1.16 6.79 14.56
CA VAL A 37 2.02 7.60 15.41
C VAL A 37 3.39 7.78 14.78
N GLY A 38 4.01 8.95 15.00
CA GLY A 38 5.30 9.31 14.40
C GLY A 38 5.21 9.75 12.94
N ASP A 39 6.36 10.16 12.39
CA ASP A 39 6.50 10.51 10.98
C ASP A 39 6.63 9.24 10.12
N GLU A 40 6.22 9.30 8.85
CA GLU A 40 6.52 8.24 7.88
C GLU A 40 8.03 8.13 7.65
N PHE A 41 8.55 6.90 7.59
CA PHE A 41 9.95 6.61 7.30
C PHE A 41 10.05 5.37 6.39
N GLU A 42 11.20 5.19 5.72
CA GLU A 42 11.40 4.11 4.72
C GLU A 42 10.34 4.10 3.60
N ALA A 43 9.83 5.29 3.25
CA ALA A 43 8.79 5.50 2.25
C ALA A 43 9.29 5.50 0.79
N ASP A 44 10.52 5.05 0.53
CA ASP A 44 11.09 4.89 -0.81
C ASP A 44 10.78 3.53 -1.45
N THR A 45 10.01 2.69 -0.74
CA THR A 45 9.56 1.39 -1.22
C THR A 45 8.43 1.53 -2.25
N HIS A 46 8.66 1.03 -3.46
CA HIS A 46 7.66 1.04 -4.53
C HIS A 46 7.01 -0.36 -4.70
N ILE A 47 5.68 -0.40 -4.67
CA ILE A 47 4.92 -1.63 -4.92
C ILE A 47 4.87 -1.91 -6.42
N ALA A 48 5.30 -3.11 -6.82
CA ALA A 48 5.40 -3.48 -8.23
C ALA A 48 4.88 -4.90 -8.50
N PHE A 49 4.58 -5.19 -9.77
CA PHE A 49 4.29 -6.54 -10.22
C PHE A 49 5.59 -7.36 -10.27
N ALA A 50 5.62 -8.48 -9.54
CA ALA A 50 6.72 -9.42 -9.62
C ALA A 50 6.58 -10.28 -10.88
N VAL A 51 7.64 -10.33 -11.70
CA VAL A 51 7.74 -11.20 -12.88
C VAL A 51 8.99 -12.06 -12.79
N ARG A 52 9.03 -13.17 -13.53
CA ARG A 52 10.22 -14.03 -13.59
C ARG A 52 11.40 -13.24 -14.15
N LYS A 53 12.58 -13.38 -13.55
CA LYS A 53 13.81 -12.76 -14.08
C LYS A 53 14.04 -13.19 -15.53
N GLY A 54 14.20 -12.22 -16.42
CA GLY A 54 14.40 -12.45 -17.86
C GLY A 54 13.11 -12.54 -18.69
N ASP A 55 11.93 -12.59 -18.07
CA ASP A 55 10.64 -12.56 -18.77
C ASP A 55 10.28 -11.13 -19.20
N THR A 56 10.93 -10.68 -20.27
CA THR A 56 10.79 -9.32 -20.78
C THR A 56 9.45 -9.08 -21.48
N GLU A 57 8.83 -10.13 -22.03
CA GLU A 57 7.53 -10.04 -22.69
C GLU A 57 6.42 -9.76 -21.69
N THR A 58 6.32 -10.55 -20.61
CA THR A 58 5.33 -10.32 -19.55
C THR A 58 5.53 -8.95 -18.91
N ARG A 59 6.78 -8.56 -18.63
CA ARG A 59 7.11 -7.22 -18.10
C ARG A 59 6.56 -6.12 -19.01
N ALA A 60 6.85 -6.18 -20.31
CA ALA A 60 6.45 -5.14 -21.26
C ALA A 60 4.92 -5.02 -21.39
N LEU A 61 4.20 -6.14 -21.34
CA LEU A 61 2.74 -6.13 -21.38
C LEU A 61 2.13 -5.50 -20.12
N LEU A 62 2.67 -5.82 -18.94
CA LEU A 62 2.23 -5.22 -17.67
C LEU A 62 2.51 -3.72 -17.63
N GLU A 63 3.71 -3.29 -18.02
CA GLU A 63 4.09 -1.87 -18.10
C GLU A 63 3.16 -1.10 -19.05
N LYS A 64 2.90 -1.64 -20.25
CA LYS A 64 1.99 -1.03 -21.22
C LYS A 64 0.56 -0.91 -20.68
N GLY A 65 0.05 -1.96 -20.03
CA GLY A 65 -1.27 -1.94 -19.40
C GLY A 65 -1.37 -0.87 -18.32
N LEU A 66 -0.39 -0.82 -17.42
CA LEU A 66 -0.34 0.16 -16.33
C LEU A 66 -0.27 1.59 -16.85
N GLN A 67 0.56 1.87 -17.85
CA GLN A 67 0.61 3.19 -18.50
C GLN A 67 -0.74 3.58 -19.13
N GLY A 68 -1.48 2.61 -19.67
CA GLY A 68 -2.85 2.83 -20.16
C GLY A 68 -3.79 3.30 -19.04
N LEU A 69 -3.73 2.65 -17.87
CA LEU A 69 -4.55 2.99 -16.69
C LEU A 69 -4.16 4.34 -16.06
N VAL A 70 -2.87 4.70 -16.11
CA VAL A 70 -2.41 6.02 -15.69
C VAL A 70 -2.97 7.08 -16.63
N LYS A 71 -2.78 6.90 -17.94
CA LYS A 71 -3.19 7.87 -18.97
C LYS A 71 -4.70 8.14 -18.97
N ASN A 72 -5.52 7.13 -18.73
CA ASN A 72 -6.98 7.27 -18.76
C ASN A 72 -7.57 7.67 -17.39
N GLY A 73 -6.74 7.90 -16.37
CA GLY A 73 -7.14 8.33 -15.04
C GLY A 73 -7.68 7.24 -14.12
N THR A 74 -7.80 5.99 -14.60
CA THR A 74 -8.25 4.87 -13.77
C THR A 74 -7.32 4.60 -12.60
N TYR A 75 -6.00 4.76 -12.77
CA TYR A 75 -5.04 4.62 -11.66
C TYR A 75 -5.37 5.59 -10.52
N LYS A 76 -5.57 6.87 -10.83
CA LYS A 76 -5.92 7.89 -9.83
C LYS A 76 -7.24 7.57 -9.13
N GLN A 77 -8.26 7.16 -9.90
CA GLN A 77 -9.55 6.75 -9.33
C GLN A 77 -9.41 5.60 -8.32
N LEU A 78 -8.49 4.65 -8.58
CA LEU A 78 -8.23 3.56 -7.63
C LEU A 78 -7.58 4.07 -6.34
N ILE A 79 -6.58 4.96 -6.43
CA ILE A 79 -5.96 5.58 -5.23
C ILE A 79 -7.01 6.30 -4.38
N GLU A 80 -7.89 7.09 -5.02
CA GLU A 80 -8.98 7.80 -4.36
C GLU A 80 -10.02 6.84 -3.73
N THR A 81 -10.40 5.78 -4.45
CA THR A 81 -11.39 4.79 -3.98
C THR A 81 -10.97 4.16 -2.65
N TRP A 82 -9.67 3.90 -2.49
CA TRP A 82 -9.12 3.28 -1.29
C TRP A 82 -8.59 4.28 -0.26
N ASN A 83 -8.82 5.58 -0.48
CA ASN A 83 -8.38 6.67 0.39
C ASN A 83 -6.87 6.61 0.71
N PHE A 84 -6.09 6.24 -0.30
CA PHE A 84 -4.64 6.17 -0.18
C PHE A 84 -4.03 7.57 -0.34
N PRO A 85 -3.03 7.95 0.48
CA PRO A 85 -2.37 9.24 0.36
C PRO A 85 -1.51 9.31 -0.91
N ASP A 86 -1.25 10.53 -1.40
CA ASP A 86 -0.41 10.73 -2.58
C ASP A 86 1.01 10.14 -2.41
N SER A 87 1.52 10.03 -1.17
CA SER A 87 2.83 9.44 -0.87
C SER A 87 2.97 7.97 -1.30
N VAL A 88 1.86 7.25 -1.51
CA VAL A 88 1.88 5.85 -1.96
C VAL A 88 1.58 5.68 -3.46
N ALA A 89 1.22 6.77 -4.14
CA ALA A 89 0.98 6.76 -5.58
C ALA A 89 2.30 6.82 -6.35
N LEU A 90 2.42 5.99 -7.38
CA LEU A 90 3.61 5.96 -8.26
C LEU A 90 3.51 6.93 -9.44
N PHE A 91 2.30 7.34 -9.81
CA PHE A 91 1.98 8.04 -11.05
C PHE A 91 0.91 9.10 -10.86
#